data_AF-A0A7W0X3Q6-F1
#
_entry.id   AF-A0A7W0X3Q6-F1
#
_cell.length_a   1.000
_cell.length_b   1.000
_cell.length_c   1.000
_cell.angle_alpha   90.00
_cell.angle_beta   90.00
_cell.angle_gamma   90.00
#
_symmetry.space_group_name_H-M   'P 1'
#
loop_
_entity.id
_entity.type
_entity.pdbx_description
1 polymer ?
#
loop_
_entity_poly.entity_id
_entity_poly.type
_entity_poly.pdbx_seq_one_letter_code
_entity_poly.pdbx_strand_id
1 'polypeptide(L)'
;MRHSRHVLLLILGAAAALMQDPALVAEPRAAALSVRLPSWPLATMTWRDVALGTLFLALPQVPLTPGNAIIAVTEENNRPFPERPVSERKVSISTGILNLLAPLMGGVPMCHGAGGMAGHVAFGARTGSALIILGGQILLFALFFSASIATLFRIFSAAGAWRDPLYHRRAACAGRLCLQGIP
;
A
#
# COMPACT_ATOMS: atom_id res chain seq x y z
N MET A 1 -5.92 22.35 -13.69
CA MET A 1 -7.20 22.13 -12.96
C MET A 1 -7.47 20.68 -12.52
N ARG A 2 -6.68 19.66 -12.90
CA ARG A 2 -6.91 18.24 -12.53
C ARG A 2 -6.41 17.84 -11.11
N HIS A 3 -5.42 18.57 -10.58
CA HIS A 3 -4.85 18.31 -9.24
C HIS A 3 -5.76 18.74 -8.09
N SER A 4 -6.59 19.78 -8.29
CA SER A 4 -7.46 20.35 -7.26
C SER A 4 -8.54 19.38 -6.75
N ARG A 5 -8.99 18.45 -7.59
CA ARG A 5 -10.01 17.45 -7.22
C ARG A 5 -9.50 16.42 -6.20
N HIS A 6 -8.24 15.99 -6.32
CA HIS A 6 -7.65 15.02 -5.39
C HIS A 6 -7.40 15.66 -4.02
N VAL A 7 -6.92 16.90 -4.01
CA VAL A 7 -6.75 17.69 -2.78
C VAL A 7 -8.09 17.91 -2.09
N LEU A 8 -9.13 18.24 -2.86
CA LEU A 8 -10.49 18.40 -2.32
C LEU A 8 -11.01 17.10 -1.68
N LEU A 9 -10.79 15.95 -2.31
CA LEU A 9 -11.19 14.65 -1.74
C LEU A 9 -10.42 14.33 -0.45
N LEU A 10 -9.12 14.65 -0.39
CA LEU A 10 -8.31 14.46 0.82
C LEU A 10 -8.80 15.37 1.95
N ILE A 11 -9.08 16.65 1.66
CA ILE A 11 -9.62 17.61 2.64
C ILE A 11 -10.99 17.16 3.14
N LEU A 12 -11.89 16.75 2.24
CA LEU A 12 -13.22 16.25 2.60
C LEU A 12 -13.14 14.98 3.44
N GLY A 13 -12.24 14.04 3.12
CA GLY A 13 -12.02 12.83 3.90
C GLY A 13 -11.49 13.14 5.31
N ALA A 14 -10.54 14.06 5.42
CA ALA A 14 -10.03 14.53 6.71
C ALA A 14 -11.12 15.22 7.55
N ALA A 15 -11.90 16.11 6.93
CA ALA A 15 -13.01 16.79 7.60
C ALA A 15 -14.09 15.80 8.06
N ALA A 16 -14.46 14.83 7.23
CA ALA A 16 -15.43 13.79 7.58
C ALA A 16 -14.98 12.94 8.78
N ALA A 17 -13.70 12.56 8.82
CA ALA A 17 -13.16 11.82 9.94
C ALA A 17 -13.19 12.62 11.25
N LEU A 18 -12.85 13.92 11.18
CA LEU A 18 -12.87 14.83 12.33
C LEU A 18 -14.29 15.11 12.83
N MET A 19 -15.28 15.16 11.93
CA MET A 19 -16.70 15.30 12.30
C MET A 19 -17.24 14.05 12.99
N GLN A 20 -16.73 12.87 12.64
CA GLN A 20 -17.18 11.59 13.20
C GLN A 20 -16.53 11.27 14.55
N ASP A 21 -15.28 11.67 14.75
CA ASP A 21 -14.58 11.48 16.02
C ASP A 21 -13.76 12.74 16.38
N PRO A 22 -14.41 13.73 17.03
CA PRO A 22 -13.74 14.98 17.45
C PRO A 22 -12.63 14.74 18.46
N ALA A 23 -12.63 13.61 19.17
CA ALA A 23 -11.61 13.26 20.14
C ALA A 23 -10.25 12.96 19.47
N LEU A 24 -10.22 12.68 18.17
CA LEU A 24 -8.99 12.51 17.38
C LEU A 24 -8.04 13.72 17.47
N VAL A 25 -8.58 14.93 17.67
CA VAL A 25 -7.79 16.17 17.78
C VAL A 25 -7.26 16.39 19.20
N ALA A 26 -7.96 15.84 20.19
CA ALA A 26 -7.64 15.99 21.61
C ALA A 26 -6.70 14.88 22.13
N GLU A 27 -6.47 13.82 21.35
CA GLU A 27 -5.57 12.71 21.67
C GLU A 27 -4.09 13.15 21.66
N PRO A 28 -3.42 13.28 22.83
CA PRO A 28 -2.02 13.71 22.92
C PRO A 28 -1.05 12.70 22.27
N ARG A 29 -1.53 11.49 21.96
CA ARG A 29 -0.77 10.40 21.33
C ARG A 29 -0.60 10.55 19.82
N ALA A 30 -1.35 11.45 19.17
CA ALA A 30 -1.21 11.70 17.73
C ALA A 30 0.18 12.23 17.32
N ALA A 31 0.97 12.74 18.27
CA ALA A 31 2.35 13.19 18.05
C ALA A 31 3.35 12.62 19.07
N ALA A 32 2.98 11.58 19.83
CA ALA A 32 3.87 11.01 20.83
C ALA A 32 5.07 10.33 20.16
N LEU A 33 6.27 10.82 20.45
CA LEU A 33 7.52 10.19 20.03
C LEU A 33 7.62 8.80 20.67
N SER A 34 7.56 7.76 19.85
CA SER A 34 7.73 6.37 20.26
C SER A 34 8.83 5.74 19.43
N VAL A 35 9.99 5.46 20.03
CA VAL A 35 11.09 4.81 19.33
C VAL A 35 10.82 3.30 19.26
N ARG A 36 10.75 2.76 18.04
CA ARG A 36 10.66 1.30 17.80
C ARG A 36 11.83 0.86 16.92
N LEU A 37 12.62 -0.08 17.43
CA LEU A 37 13.68 -0.71 16.67
C LEU A 37 13.14 -1.90 15.87
N PRO A 38 13.78 -2.25 14.74
CA PRO A 38 13.43 -3.44 13.98
C PRO A 38 13.56 -4.69 14.87
N SER A 39 12.59 -5.60 14.74
CA SER A 39 12.63 -6.91 15.35
C SER A 39 13.18 -7.95 14.36
N TRP A 40 13.70 -9.05 14.90
CA TRP A 40 14.26 -10.16 14.12
C TRP A 40 13.39 -11.42 14.34
N PRO A 41 12.20 -11.50 13.72
CA PRO A 41 11.17 -12.47 14.09
C PRO A 41 11.46 -13.90 13.65
N LEU A 42 12.50 -14.12 12.84
CA LEU A 42 12.90 -15.46 12.41
C LEU A 42 13.26 -16.38 13.57
N ALA A 43 13.83 -15.83 14.65
CA ALA A 43 14.20 -16.62 15.83
C ALA A 43 12.98 -17.22 16.56
N THR A 44 11.80 -16.63 16.38
CA THR A 44 10.54 -17.03 17.02
C THR A 44 9.55 -17.67 16.06
N MET A 45 9.93 -17.86 14.79
CA MET A 45 9.03 -18.34 13.75
C MET A 45 8.74 -19.84 13.91
N THR A 46 7.47 -20.20 13.92
CA THR A 46 7.04 -21.59 14.02
C THR A 46 6.72 -22.18 12.63
N TRP A 47 6.72 -23.51 12.52
CA TRP A 47 6.26 -24.20 11.30
C TRP A 47 4.81 -23.88 10.94
N ARG A 48 3.98 -23.57 11.94
CA ARG A 48 2.60 -23.12 11.72
C ARG A 48 2.58 -21.75 11.02
N ASP A 49 3.44 -20.83 11.42
CA ASP A 49 3.53 -19.50 10.80
C ASP A 49 4.00 -19.61 9.35
N VAL A 50 4.95 -20.51 9.07
CA VAL A 50 5.40 -20.81 7.70
C VAL A 50 4.25 -21.38 6.86
N ALA A 51 3.48 -22.32 7.41
CA ALA A 51 2.34 -22.91 6.71
C ALA A 51 1.24 -21.87 6.42
N LEU A 52 0.89 -21.05 7.40
CA LEU A 52 -0.10 -19.97 7.25
C LEU A 52 0.40 -18.89 6.27
N GLY A 53 1.65 -18.46 6.38
CA GLY A 53 2.25 -17.50 5.46
C GLY A 53 2.30 -18.02 4.03
N THR A 54 2.63 -19.30 3.86
CA THR A 54 2.62 -19.93 2.53
C THR A 54 1.22 -19.98 1.95
N LEU A 55 0.23 -20.43 2.73
CA LEU A 55 -1.14 -20.61 2.27
C LEU A 55 -1.85 -19.27 2.00
N PHE A 56 -1.71 -18.30 2.89
CA PHE A 56 -2.46 -17.04 2.83
C PHE A 56 -1.72 -15.89 2.16
N LEU A 57 -0.38 -15.91 2.14
CA LEU A 57 0.41 -14.83 1.55
C LEU A 57 1.13 -15.29 0.27
N ALA A 58 1.82 -16.42 0.27
CA ALA A 58 2.62 -16.82 -0.89
C ALA A 58 1.77 -17.42 -2.04
N LEU A 59 0.84 -18.32 -1.73
CA LEU A 59 0.04 -19.03 -2.73
C LEU A 59 -0.80 -18.07 -3.61
N PRO A 60 -1.50 -17.06 -3.04
CA PRO A 60 -2.23 -16.09 -3.87
C PRO A 60 -1.30 -15.23 -4.75
N GLN A 61 -0.04 -15.07 -4.35
CA GLN A 61 0.94 -14.24 -5.09
C GLN A 61 1.52 -14.96 -6.31
N VAL A 62 1.45 -16.29 -6.40
CA VAL A 62 1.95 -17.07 -7.55
C VAL A 62 1.31 -16.63 -8.86
N PRO A 63 -0.03 -16.57 -9.00
CA PRO A 63 -0.66 -16.06 -10.22
C PRO A 63 -0.65 -14.52 -10.31
N LEU A 64 -0.70 -13.81 -9.17
CA LEU A 64 -0.86 -12.35 -9.14
C LEU A 64 0.42 -11.60 -9.50
N THR A 65 1.57 -12.07 -9.03
CA THR A 65 2.86 -11.38 -9.14
C THR A 65 3.34 -11.26 -10.59
N PRO A 66 3.31 -12.31 -11.43
CA PRO A 66 3.72 -12.19 -12.83
C PRO A 66 2.94 -11.13 -13.61
N GLY A 67 1.60 -11.12 -13.49
CA GLY A 67 0.76 -10.17 -14.20
C GLY A 67 0.89 -8.74 -13.65
N ASN A 68 0.55 -8.55 -12.37
CA ASN A 68 0.36 -7.22 -11.79
C ASN A 68 1.66 -6.53 -11.38
N ALA A 69 2.69 -7.30 -11.05
CA ALA A 69 3.91 -6.79 -10.45
C ALA A 69 5.18 -7.01 -11.27
N ILE A 70 5.12 -7.82 -12.33
CA ILE A 70 6.24 -8.01 -13.26
C ILE A 70 5.89 -7.41 -14.62
N ILE A 71 4.86 -7.92 -15.32
CA ILE A 71 4.49 -7.47 -16.67
C ILE A 71 3.97 -6.02 -16.61
N ALA A 72 2.92 -5.76 -15.82
CA ALA A 72 2.31 -4.42 -15.76
C ALA A 72 3.29 -3.34 -15.30
N VAL A 73 4.19 -3.65 -14.38
CA VAL A 73 5.23 -2.71 -13.92
C VAL A 73 6.26 -2.44 -15.01
N THR A 74 6.66 -3.48 -15.75
CA THR A 74 7.63 -3.34 -16.84
C THR A 74 7.07 -2.45 -17.94
N GLU A 75 5.82 -2.69 -18.35
CA GLU A 75 5.12 -1.83 -19.32
C GLU A 75 4.93 -0.40 -18.80
N GLU A 76 4.51 -0.23 -17.54
CA GLU A 76 4.30 1.09 -16.94
C GLU A 76 5.60 1.90 -16.79
N ASN A 77 6.76 1.24 -16.65
CA ASN A 77 8.06 1.91 -16.70
C ASN A 77 8.47 2.26 -18.14
N ASN A 78 8.39 1.28 -19.04
CA ASN A 78 8.98 1.38 -20.37
C ASN A 78 8.20 2.34 -21.28
N ARG A 79 6.89 2.46 -21.09
CA ARG A 79 6.04 3.40 -21.85
C ARG A 79 6.43 4.87 -21.66
N PRO A 80 6.52 5.42 -20.43
CA PRO A 80 6.94 6.81 -20.22
C PRO A 80 8.47 6.99 -20.30
N PHE A 81 9.27 5.93 -20.20
CA PHE A 81 10.73 6.01 -20.17
C PHE A 81 11.42 5.05 -21.17
N PRO A 82 11.22 5.26 -22.49
CA PRO A 82 11.76 4.38 -23.51
C PRO A 82 13.30 4.35 -23.55
N GLU A 83 13.95 5.43 -23.12
CA GLU A 83 15.42 5.54 -23.08
C GLU A 83 16.10 4.72 -21.96
N ARG A 84 15.31 4.17 -21.02
CA ARG A 84 15.80 3.42 -19.86
C ARG A 84 14.90 2.22 -19.55
N PRO A 85 14.77 1.28 -20.50
CA PRO A 85 13.86 0.16 -20.34
C PRO A 85 14.35 -0.78 -19.22
N VAL A 86 13.38 -1.42 -18.56
CA VAL A 86 13.62 -2.55 -17.67
C VAL A 86 13.04 -3.81 -18.31
N SER A 87 13.62 -4.96 -17.99
CA SER A 87 13.09 -6.26 -18.41
C SER A 87 12.32 -6.92 -17.28
N GLU A 88 11.35 -7.76 -17.65
CA GLU A 88 10.57 -8.58 -16.73
C GLU A 88 11.49 -9.44 -15.87
N ARG A 89 12.59 -9.94 -16.45
CA ARG A 89 13.62 -10.70 -15.72
C ARG A 89 14.26 -9.86 -14.61
N LYS A 90 14.62 -8.61 -14.90
CA LYS A 90 15.22 -7.70 -13.91
C LYS A 90 14.23 -7.36 -12.80
N VAL A 91 12.98 -7.07 -13.16
CA VAL A 91 11.89 -6.80 -12.20
C VAL A 91 11.64 -8.03 -11.32
N SER A 92 11.51 -9.22 -11.92
CA SER A 92 11.32 -10.50 -11.22
C SER A 92 12.43 -10.80 -10.21
N ILE A 93 13.70 -10.65 -10.61
CA ILE A 93 14.84 -10.84 -9.70
C ILE A 93 14.79 -9.85 -8.54
N SER A 94 14.51 -8.57 -8.81
CA SER A 94 14.44 -7.57 -7.75
C SER A 94 13.28 -7.82 -6.78
N THR A 95 12.13 -8.27 -7.28
CA THR A 95 10.98 -8.70 -6.46
C THR A 95 11.36 -9.91 -5.62
N GLY A 96 12.03 -10.90 -6.18
CA GLY A 96 12.49 -12.08 -5.44
C GLY A 96 13.45 -11.72 -4.32
N ILE A 97 14.44 -10.86 -4.58
CA ILE A 97 15.39 -10.37 -3.57
C ILE A 97 14.65 -9.64 -2.44
N LEU A 98 13.71 -8.74 -2.80
CA LEU A 98 12.91 -8.01 -1.82
C LEU A 98 12.12 -8.97 -0.90
N ASN A 99 11.50 -9.99 -1.48
CA ASN A 99 10.70 -10.97 -0.73
C ASN A 99 11.53 -11.99 0.05
N LEU A 100 12.80 -12.17 -0.29
CA LEU A 100 13.72 -13.00 0.49
C LEU A 100 14.27 -12.24 1.70
N LEU A 101 14.53 -10.93 1.54
CA LEU A 101 15.11 -10.09 2.59
C LEU A 101 14.07 -9.51 3.54
N ALA A 102 12.87 -9.16 3.06
CA ALA A 102 11.84 -8.53 3.89
C ALA A 102 11.45 -9.35 5.13
N PRO A 103 11.23 -10.68 5.05
CA PRO A 103 10.89 -11.49 6.22
C PRO A 103 11.97 -11.51 7.30
N LEU A 104 13.24 -11.29 6.95
CA LEU A 104 14.35 -11.24 7.91
C LEU A 104 14.12 -10.15 8.97
N MET A 105 13.48 -9.04 8.57
CA MET A 105 13.18 -7.87 9.42
C MET A 105 11.69 -7.81 9.80
N GLY A 106 10.94 -8.90 9.65
CA GLY A 106 9.49 -8.93 9.92
C GLY A 106 8.61 -8.26 8.88
N GLY A 107 9.14 -8.01 7.69
CA GLY A 107 8.37 -7.55 6.54
C GLY A 107 7.48 -8.65 5.96
N VAL A 108 6.34 -8.23 5.42
CA VAL A 108 5.43 -9.10 4.64
C VAL A 108 5.86 -9.16 3.17
N PRO A 109 5.36 -10.12 2.38
CA PRO A 109 5.62 -10.16 0.94
C PRO A 109 5.23 -8.85 0.26
N MET A 110 6.11 -8.35 -0.63
CA MET A 110 5.99 -7.07 -1.31
C MET A 110 6.18 -7.22 -2.82
N CYS A 111 5.75 -6.21 -3.58
CA CYS A 111 5.91 -6.21 -5.03
C CYS A 111 6.19 -4.79 -5.54
N HIS A 112 6.63 -4.68 -6.78
CA HIS A 112 6.63 -3.38 -7.45
C HIS A 112 5.18 -3.03 -7.84
N GLY A 113 4.70 -1.85 -7.45
CA GLY A 113 3.34 -1.42 -7.73
C GLY A 113 3.25 -0.55 -8.98
N ALA A 114 2.65 -1.06 -10.05
CA ALA A 114 2.45 -0.29 -11.30
C ALA A 114 1.61 0.98 -11.05
N GLY A 115 0.52 0.88 -10.28
CA GLY A 115 -0.32 2.03 -9.94
C GLY A 115 0.40 3.11 -9.11
N GLY A 116 1.27 2.69 -8.19
CA GLY A 116 2.10 3.62 -7.41
C GLY A 116 3.10 4.37 -8.29
N MET A 117 3.77 3.65 -9.19
CA MET A 117 4.66 4.23 -10.19
C MET A 117 3.92 5.24 -11.07
N ALA A 118 2.78 4.84 -11.65
CA ALA A 118 1.95 5.71 -12.47
C ALA A 118 1.52 6.98 -11.72
N GLY A 119 1.16 6.84 -10.44
CA GLY A 119 0.86 7.96 -9.55
C GLY A 119 2.02 8.94 -9.42
N HIS A 120 3.22 8.45 -9.08
CA HIS A 120 4.41 9.29 -8.99
C HIS A 120 4.75 9.98 -10.32
N VAL A 121 4.64 9.26 -11.45
CA VAL A 121 4.87 9.83 -12.79
C VAL A 121 3.83 10.90 -13.12
N ALA A 122 2.56 10.70 -12.74
CA ALA A 122 1.49 11.68 -12.90
C ALA A 122 1.68 12.94 -12.03
N PHE A 123 2.34 12.81 -10.88
CA PHE A 123 2.79 13.93 -10.05
C PHE A 123 4.11 14.57 -10.52
N GLY A 124 4.64 14.15 -11.67
CA GLY A 124 5.83 14.77 -12.28
C GLY A 124 7.15 14.09 -11.91
N ALA A 125 7.15 12.99 -11.15
CA ALA A 125 8.37 12.24 -10.89
C ALA A 125 8.94 11.68 -12.22
N ARG A 126 10.24 11.87 -12.42
CA ARG A 126 10.98 11.35 -13.58
C ARG A 126 12.16 10.49 -13.17
N THR A 127 12.38 10.28 -11.88
CA THR A 127 13.44 9.43 -11.33
C THR A 127 12.93 8.74 -10.07
N GLY A 128 13.67 7.74 -9.57
CA GLY A 128 13.34 7.04 -8.33
C GLY A 128 13.49 7.87 -7.05
N SER A 129 13.94 9.13 -7.12
CA SER A 129 14.14 9.96 -5.92
C SER A 129 12.85 10.18 -5.14
N ALA A 130 11.71 10.32 -5.82
CA ALA A 130 10.41 10.42 -5.17
C ALA A 130 10.10 9.20 -4.28
N LEU A 131 10.48 8.00 -4.73
CA LEU A 131 10.32 6.75 -3.97
C LEU A 131 11.31 6.67 -2.81
N ILE A 132 12.55 7.13 -2.99
CA ILE A 132 13.55 7.19 -1.92
C ILE A 132 13.09 8.14 -0.80
N ILE A 133 12.60 9.32 -1.17
CA ILE A 133 12.08 10.31 -0.22
C ILE A 133 10.86 9.74 0.52
N LEU A 134 9.92 9.12 -0.20
CA LEU A 134 8.74 8.48 0.40
C LEU A 134 9.16 7.36 1.36
N GLY A 135 10.06 6.47 0.94
CA GLY A 135 10.57 5.39 1.79
C GLY A 135 11.27 5.91 3.04
N GLY A 136 12.06 6.98 2.91
CA GLY A 136 12.71 7.66 4.04
C GLY A 136 11.71 8.27 5.02
N GLN A 137 10.64 8.89 4.53
CA GLN A 137 9.57 9.42 5.38
C GLN A 137 8.83 8.29 6.10
N ILE A 138 8.47 7.22 5.40
CA ILE A 138 7.82 6.05 6.00
C ILE A 138 8.71 5.43 7.09
N LEU A 139 10.01 5.28 6.82
CA LEU A 139 10.97 4.76 7.79
C LEU A 139 11.07 5.66 9.02
N LEU A 140 11.12 6.98 8.83
CA LEU A 140 11.13 7.95 9.93
C LEU A 140 9.86 7.84 10.78
N PHE A 141 8.67 7.79 10.16
CA PHE A 141 7.42 7.60 10.90
C PHE A 141 7.34 6.24 11.60
N ALA A 142 7.80 5.17 10.96
CA ALA A 142 7.82 3.85 11.55
C ALA A 142 8.74 3.77 12.78
N LEU A 143 9.92 4.40 12.73
CA LEU A 143 10.90 4.38 13.81
C LEU A 143 10.51 5.29 14.98
N PHE A 144 9.97 6.48 14.72
CA PHE A 144 9.79 7.52 15.73
C PHE A 144 8.32 7.78 16.11
N PHE A 145 7.36 7.40 15.29
CA PHE A 145 5.94 7.76 15.44
C PHE A 145 5.00 6.56 15.29
N SER A 146 5.50 5.34 15.53
CA SER A 146 4.72 4.10 15.39
C SER A 146 3.39 4.11 16.16
N ALA A 147 3.36 4.71 17.35
CA ALA A 147 2.16 4.82 18.17
C ALA A 147 1.11 5.73 17.53
N SER A 148 1.55 6.77 16.82
CA SER A 148 0.69 7.73 16.12
C SER A 148 0.12 7.17 14.82
N ILE A 149 0.83 6.24 14.15
CA ILE A 149 0.33 5.55 12.94
C ILE A 149 -0.97 4.78 13.25
N ALA A 150 -1.06 4.12 14.41
CA ALA A 150 -2.28 3.41 14.81
C ALA A 150 -3.47 4.37 14.99
N THR A 151 -3.24 5.57 15.52
CA THR A 151 -4.25 6.64 15.61
C THR A 151 -4.64 7.13 14.22
N LEU A 152 -3.68 7.32 13.31
CA LEU A 152 -3.95 7.71 11.93
C LEU A 152 -4.84 6.68 11.20
N PHE A 153 -4.61 5.38 11.39
CA PHE A 153 -5.48 4.35 10.81
C PHE A 153 -6.91 4.37 11.39
N ARG A 154 -7.12 4.87 12.61
CA ARG A 154 -8.48 5.09 13.15
C ARG A 154 -9.22 6.17 12.35
N ILE A 155 -8.53 7.22 11.91
CA ILE A 155 -9.12 8.29 11.07
C ILE A 155 -9.67 7.72 9.76
N PHE A 156 -8.90 6.86 9.08
CA PHE A 156 -9.35 6.21 7.84
C PHE A 156 -10.48 5.19 8.05
N SER A 157 -10.45 4.43 9.15
CA SER A 157 -11.52 3.46 9.47
C SER A 157 -12.80 4.11 9.99
N ALA A 158 -12.71 5.31 10.58
CA ALA A 158 -13.85 6.16 10.91
C ALA A 158 -14.49 6.69 9.62
N ALA A 159 -13.71 7.32 8.74
CA ALA A 159 -14.16 7.84 7.43
C ALA A 159 -14.71 6.78 6.46
N GLY A 160 -14.68 5.51 6.85
CA GLY A 160 -15.20 4.40 6.08
C GLY A 160 -16.73 4.40 5.96
N ALA A 161 -17.20 4.85 4.79
CA ALA A 161 -18.52 4.51 4.23
C ALA A 161 -18.77 2.98 4.06
N TRP A 162 -17.82 2.14 4.47
CA TRP A 162 -17.88 0.67 4.47
C TRP A 162 -18.71 0.08 5.62
N ARG A 163 -19.07 0.87 6.63
CA ARG A 163 -19.98 0.44 7.71
C ARG A 163 -21.46 0.49 7.34
N ASP A 164 -21.81 1.10 6.22
CA ASP A 164 -23.19 1.22 5.79
C ASP A 164 -23.66 -0.10 5.15
N PRO A 165 -24.73 -0.75 5.67
CA PRO A 165 -25.31 -1.95 5.08
C PRO A 165 -25.70 -1.78 3.60
N LEU A 166 -25.91 -0.53 3.15
CA LEU A 166 -26.20 -0.21 1.75
C LEU A 166 -24.98 -0.34 0.83
N TYR A 167 -23.75 -0.15 1.35
CA TYR A 167 -22.53 -0.34 0.58
C TYR A 167 -22.36 -1.80 0.17
N HIS A 168 -22.55 -2.75 1.10
CA HIS A 168 -22.47 -4.19 0.81
C HIS A 168 -23.51 -4.65 -0.21
N ARG A 169 -24.73 -4.08 -0.19
CA ARG A 169 -25.75 -4.39 -1.21
C ARG A 169 -25.40 -3.83 -2.59
N ARG A 170 -24.82 -2.62 -2.66
CA ARG A 170 -24.40 -2.01 -3.93
C ARG A 170 -23.17 -2.69 -4.53
N ALA A 171 -22.18 -3.07 -3.73
CA ALA A 171 -21.04 -3.86 -4.18
C ALA A 171 -21.48 -5.25 -4.71
N ALA A 172 -22.46 -5.89 -4.05
CA ALA A 172 -23.05 -7.14 -4.52
C ALA A 172 -23.88 -6.97 -5.81
N CYS A 173 -24.53 -5.82 -6.02
CA CYS A 173 -25.19 -5.49 -7.30
C CYS A 173 -24.20 -5.15 -8.41
N ALA A 174 -23.12 -4.41 -8.12
CA ALA A 174 -22.07 -4.09 -9.09
C ALA A 174 -21.32 -5.35 -9.55
N GLY A 175 -21.05 -6.29 -8.64
CA GLY A 175 -20.50 -7.61 -9.00
C GLY A 175 -21.44 -8.45 -9.87
N ARG A 176 -22.76 -8.35 -9.67
CA ARG A 176 -23.76 -9.00 -10.54
C ARG A 176 -23.92 -8.32 -11.90
N LEU A 177 -23.83 -6.99 -11.97
CA LEU A 177 -23.87 -6.25 -13.24
C LEU A 177 -22.61 -6.51 -14.11
N CYS A 178 -21.42 -6.62 -13.51
CA CYS A 178 -20.20 -6.98 -14.26
C CYS A 178 -20.26 -8.41 -14.86
N LEU A 179 -21.05 -9.32 -14.27
CA LEU A 179 -21.25 -10.67 -14.80
C LEU A 179 -22.37 -10.75 -15.86
N GLN A 180 -23.20 -9.71 -15.99
CA GLN A 180 -24.32 -9.66 -16.94
C GLN A 180 -24.06 -8.71 -18.12
N GLY A 181 -22.86 -8.15 -18.24
CA GLY A 181 -22.49 -7.13 -19.23
C GLY A 181 -21.20 -7.41 -19.99
N ILE A 182 -20.91 -8.67 -20.31
CA ILE A 182 -19.90 -9.04 -21.30
C ILE A 182 -20.63 -9.27 -22.63
N PRO A 183 -20.58 -8.35 -23.61
CA PRO A 183 -20.58 -8.76 -25.01
C PRO A 183 -19.28 -9.51 -25.35
#